data_AF-A0A4U7EDR2-F1
#
_entry.id   AF-A0A4U7EDR2-F1
#
_cell.length_a   1.000
_cell.length_b   1.000
_cell.length_c   1.000
_cell.angle_alpha   90.00
_cell.angle_beta   90.00
_cell.angle_gamma   90.00
#
_symmetry.space_group_name_H-M   'P 1'
#
loop_
_entity.id
_entity.type
_entity.pdbx_description
1 polymer ?
#
loop_
_entity_poly.entity_id
_entity_poly.type
_entity_poly.pdbx_seq_one_letter_code
_entity_poly.pdbx_strand_id
1 'polypeptide(L)'
;MTGYYDYVLGLIPVALIGVTASLTLVGLSLTSALPVGAVAAATVMAHAMFVRNPVADGAPERRPFDGDAGERSAGGGSSAGTAD
;
A
#
# COMPACT_ATOMS: atom_id res chain seq x y z
N MET A 1 8.82 -13.11 -1.60
CA MET A 1 9.69 -12.32 -0.71
C MET A 1 8.78 -11.67 0.31
N THR A 2 8.93 -11.96 1.60
CA THR A 2 8.20 -11.19 2.62
C THR A 2 8.89 -9.83 2.77
N GLY A 3 8.13 -8.76 2.51
CA GLY A 3 8.60 -7.39 2.62
C GLY A 3 8.48 -6.85 4.05
N TYR A 4 9.00 -5.66 4.29
CA TYR A 4 8.86 -4.94 5.57
C TYR A 4 7.39 -4.82 5.99
N TYR A 5 6.50 -4.48 5.06
CA TYR A 5 5.07 -4.31 5.35
C TYR A 5 4.37 -5.62 5.69
N ASP A 6 4.85 -6.77 5.22
CA ASP A 6 4.29 -8.07 5.62
C ASP A 6 4.55 -8.35 7.11
N TYR A 7 5.73 -7.96 7.60
CA TYR A 7 6.06 -8.03 9.03
C TYR A 7 5.26 -7.04 9.86
N VAL A 8 5.09 -5.79 9.40
CA VAL A 8 4.24 -4.80 10.08
C VAL A 8 2.81 -5.31 10.18
N LEU A 9 2.28 -5.87 9.09
CA LEU A 9 0.92 -6.40 9.03
C LEU A 9 0.72 -7.56 10.01
N GLY A 10 1.73 -8.43 10.17
CA GLY A 10 1.72 -9.48 11.18
C GLY A 10 1.93 -8.96 12.61
N LEU A 11 2.74 -7.92 12.79
CA LEU A 11 3.06 -7.36 14.11
C LEU A 11 1.88 -6.65 14.76
N ILE A 12 0.99 -6.01 14.01
CA ILE A 12 -0.19 -5.33 14.56
C ILE A 12 -1.10 -6.28 15.37
N PRO A 13 -1.61 -7.40 14.80
CA PRO A 13 -2.44 -8.34 15.56
C PRO A 13 -1.63 -9.06 16.64
N VAL A 14 -0.35 -9.36 16.41
CA VAL A 14 0.54 -9.96 17.41
C VAL A 14 0.74 -9.03 18.62
N ALA A 15 0.95 -7.73 18.41
CA ALA A 15 1.07 -6.77 19.49
C ALA A 15 -0.25 -6.61 20.24
N LEU A 16 -1.37 -6.48 19.52
CA LEU A 16 -2.69 -6.36 20.15
C LEU A 16 -3.00 -7.56 21.04
N ILE A 17 -2.89 -8.78 20.49
CA ILE A 17 -3.24 -10.00 21.20
C ILE A 17 -2.18 -10.33 22.24
N GLY A 18 -0.89 -10.25 21.90
CA GLY A 18 0.21 -10.62 22.76
C GLY A 18 0.32 -9.74 24.00
N VAL A 19 0.20 -8.42 23.85
CA VAL A 19 0.21 -7.50 24.99
C VAL A 19 -1.04 -7.71 25.84
N THR A 20 -2.24 -7.77 25.23
CA THR A 20 -3.49 -8.00 25.96
C THR A 20 -3.46 -9.32 26.75
N ALA A 21 -3.02 -10.40 26.10
CA ALA A 21 -2.92 -11.72 26.73
C ALA A 21 -1.90 -11.73 27.87
N SER A 22 -0.72 -11.11 27.66
CA SER A 22 0.30 -11.01 28.72
C SER A 22 -0.21 -10.23 29.93
N LEU A 23 -0.92 -9.12 29.71
CA LEU A 23 -1.53 -8.34 30.78
C LEU A 23 -2.63 -9.11 31.51
N THR A 24 -3.43 -9.88 30.76
CA THR A 24 -4.47 -10.74 31.34
C THR A 24 -3.85 -11.85 32.20
N LEU A 25 -2.72 -12.44 31.77
CA LEU A 25 -2.01 -13.47 32.52
C LEU A 25 -1.41 -12.96 33.84
N VAL A 26 -1.02 -11.68 33.92
CA VAL A 26 -0.56 -11.06 35.17
C VAL A 26 -1.71 -10.55 36.06
N GLY A 27 -2.97 -10.81 35.68
CA GLY A 27 -4.14 -10.58 36.53
C GLY A 27 -4.95 -9.31 36.22
N LEU A 28 -4.64 -8.59 35.14
CA LEU A 28 -5.49 -7.48 34.70
C LEU A 28 -6.74 -8.01 34.01
N SER A 29 -7.89 -7.37 34.26
CA SER A 29 -9.12 -7.66 33.54
C SER A 29 -8.97 -7.37 32.05
N LEU A 30 -9.65 -8.14 31.19
CA LEU A 30 -9.61 -7.94 29.74
C LEU A 30 -9.96 -6.51 29.33
N THR A 31 -10.93 -5.88 30.01
CA THR A 31 -11.38 -4.51 29.76
C THR A 31 -10.30 -3.46 29.98
N SER A 32 -9.34 -3.69 30.91
CA SER A 32 -8.20 -2.79 31.13
C SER A 32 -6.98 -3.17 30.30
N ALA A 33 -6.79 -4.46 30.01
CA ALA A 33 -5.68 -4.94 29.19
C ALA A 33 -5.85 -4.59 27.69
N LEU A 34 -7.07 -4.66 27.16
CA LEU A 34 -7.37 -4.39 25.75
C LEU A 34 -6.95 -3.00 25.28
N PRO A 35 -7.30 -1.89 25.98
CA PRO A 35 -6.82 -0.57 25.61
C PRO A 35 -5.29 -0.47 25.56
N VAL A 36 -4.58 -1.13 26.47
CA VAL A 36 -3.10 -1.13 26.49
C VAL A 36 -2.54 -1.87 25.28
N GLY A 37 -3.11 -3.04 24.94
CA GLY A 37 -2.75 -3.76 23.71
C GLY A 37 -3.05 -2.95 22.44
N ALA A 38 -4.16 -2.21 22.42
CA ALA A 38 -4.52 -1.33 21.30
C ALA A 38 -3.52 -0.19 21.13
N VAL A 39 -3.06 0.43 22.22
CA VAL A 39 -2.00 1.45 22.17
C VAL A 39 -0.70 0.86 21.61
N ALA A 40 -0.30 -0.33 22.06
CA ALA A 40 0.89 -1.00 21.53
C ALA A 40 0.78 -1.33 20.03
N ALA A 41 -0.39 -1.77 19.56
CA ALA A 41 -0.63 -1.98 18.14
C ALA A 41 -0.61 -0.65 17.35
N ALA A 42 -1.18 0.42 17.93
CA ALA A 42 -1.18 1.75 17.33
C ALA A 42 0.23 2.34 17.21
N THR A 43 1.14 2.08 18.14
CA THR A 43 2.54 2.54 18.01
C THR A 43 3.28 1.83 16.87
N VAL A 44 3.03 0.54 16.65
CA VAL A 44 3.57 -0.19 15.48
C VAL A 44 3.03 0.43 14.18
N MET A 45 1.72 0.67 14.12
CA MET A 45 1.10 1.33 12.97
C MET A 45 1.69 2.73 12.74
N ALA A 46 1.84 3.54 13.80
CA ALA A 46 2.42 4.87 13.71
C ALA A 46 3.89 4.81 13.24
N HIS A 47 4.69 3.88 13.76
CA HIS A 47 6.06 3.70 13.30
C HIS A 47 6.12 3.38 11.80
N ALA A 48 5.26 2.48 11.33
CA ALA A 48 5.17 2.14 9.92
C ALA A 48 4.66 3.29 9.04
N MET A 49 3.83 4.20 9.56
CA MET A 49 3.35 5.36 8.80
C MET A 49 4.37 6.52 8.76
N PHE A 50 5.03 6.79 9.89
CA PHE A 50 5.83 8.00 10.04
C PHE A 50 7.34 7.79 9.89
N VAL A 51 7.85 6.59 10.22
CA VAL A 51 9.30 6.30 10.10
C VAL A 51 9.62 5.66 8.76
N ARG A 52 8.79 4.72 8.31
CA ARG A 52 8.96 4.06 7.01
C ARG A 52 7.87 4.52 6.05
N ASN A 53 8.07 5.67 5.40
CA ASN A 53 7.05 6.27 4.54
C ASN A 53 6.48 5.25 3.53
N PRO A 54 5.19 4.89 3.60
CA PRO A 54 4.57 3.87 2.74
C PRO A 54 4.56 4.21 1.26
N VAL A 55 4.86 5.46 0.92
CA VAL A 55 4.83 5.98 -0.45
C VAL A 55 6.22 6.12 -1.07
N ALA A 56 7.31 5.91 -0.31
CA ALA A 56 8.66 6.22 -0.77
C ALA A 56 9.24 5.23 -1.79
N ASP A 57 8.77 3.98 -1.82
CA ASP A 57 9.46 2.91 -2.54
C ASP A 57 8.73 2.39 -3.80
N GLY A 58 7.63 3.02 -4.25
CA GLY A 58 6.91 2.47 -5.42
C GLY A 58 5.61 3.14 -5.84
N ALA A 59 5.49 4.47 -5.78
CA ALA A 59 4.42 5.11 -6.55
C ALA A 59 4.63 4.74 -8.03
N PRO A 60 3.69 4.02 -8.68
CA PRO A 60 3.82 3.77 -10.11
C PRO A 60 3.86 5.14 -10.79
N GLU A 61 4.95 5.40 -11.51
CA GLU A 61 5.07 6.56 -12.37
C GLU A 61 3.78 6.64 -13.18
N ARG A 62 3.06 7.77 -13.02
CA ARG A 62 1.73 7.98 -13.57
C ARG A 62 1.81 7.67 -15.05
N ARG A 63 1.33 6.49 -15.48
CA ARG A 63 1.37 6.09 -16.88
C ARG A 63 0.74 7.24 -17.67
N PRO A 64 1.47 7.85 -18.63
CA PRO A 64 0.87 8.85 -19.50
C PRO A 64 -0.43 8.25 -20.03
N PHE A 65 -1.52 9.00 -19.88
CA PHE A 65 -2.72 8.68 -20.62
C PHE A 65 -2.34 8.94 -22.08
N ASP A 66 -1.90 7.89 -22.78
CA ASP A 66 -1.70 7.93 -24.22
C ASP A 66 -3.08 8.13 -24.83
N GLY A 67 -3.41 9.41 -25.00
CA GLY A 67 -4.61 9.84 -25.69
C GLY A 67 -4.47 9.40 -27.13
N ASP A 68 -5.20 8.34 -27.48
CA ASP A 68 -5.53 7.93 -28.85
C ASP A 68 -6.46 8.98 -29.52
N ALA A 69 -5.96 10.21 -29.54
CA ALA A 69 -6.62 11.41 -30.02
C ALA A 69 -5.65 12.07 -31.01
N GLY A 70 -5.43 11.43 -32.17
CA GLY A 70 -4.43 11.98 -33.08
C GLY A 70 -4.35 11.49 -34.52
N GLU A 71 -5.07 10.48 -34.99
CA GLU A 71 -4.96 10.04 -36.40
C GLU A 71 -6.32 10.01 -37.12
N ARG A 72 -6.97 11.18 -37.11
CA ARG A 72 -8.06 11.52 -38.03
C ARG A 72 -7.68 12.77 -38.83
N SER A 73 -6.63 12.69 -39.66
CA SER A 73 -6.39 13.54 -40.85
C SER A 73 -4.90 13.60 -41.22
N ALA A 74 -4.44 12.72 -42.11
CA ALA A 74 -3.37 13.04 -43.05
C ALA A 74 -3.32 11.94 -44.11
N GLY A 75 -3.72 12.26 -45.34
CA GLY A 75 -3.53 11.34 -46.47
C GLY A 75 -4.62 11.32 -47.54
N GLY A 76 -5.36 12.40 -47.74
CA GLY A 76 -5.99 12.63 -49.04
C GLY A 76 -4.94 13.04 -50.06
N GLY A 77 -4.89 12.38 -51.23
CA GLY A 77 -4.32 12.97 -52.45
C GLY A 77 -3.41 12.08 -53.32
N SER A 78 -3.98 11.58 -54.42
CA SER A 78 -3.43 11.52 -55.80
C SER A 78 -2.01 11.05 -56.12
N SER A 79 -1.91 10.00 -56.94
CA SER A 79 -1.18 9.91 -58.24
C SER A 79 -1.31 8.46 -58.78
N ALA A 80 -1.96 8.19 -59.92
CA ALA A 80 -1.51 8.32 -61.32
C ALA A 80 -0.55 7.19 -61.78
N GLY A 81 -1.02 6.35 -62.74
CA GLY A 81 -0.23 5.49 -63.66
C GLY A 81 0.53 4.33 -63.01
N THR A 82 0.69 3.13 -63.58
CA THR A 82 1.13 2.76 -64.94
C THR A 82 1.12 1.21 -65.04
N ALA A 83 0.84 0.64 -66.23
CA ALA A 83 1.14 -0.70 -66.82
C ALA A 83 1.48 -1.92 -65.90
N ASP A 84 1.01 -3.16 -66.14
CA ASP A 84 0.84 -3.97 -67.36
C ASP A 84 -0.41 -4.87 -67.30
#